data_AF-A0A7C5KU63-F1
#
_entry.id   AF-A0A7C5KU63-F1
#
_cell.length_a   1.000
_cell.length_b   1.000
_cell.length_c   1.000
_cell.angle_alpha   90.00
_cell.angle_beta   90.00
_cell.angle_gamma   90.00
#
_symmetry.space_group_name_H-M   'P 1'
#
loop_
_entity.id
_entity.type
_entity.pdbx_description
1 polymer ?
#
loop_
_entity_poly.entity_id
_entity_poly.type
_entity_poly.pdbx_seq_one_letter_code
_entity_poly.pdbx_strand_id
1 'polypeptide(L)'
;AEKLEWHQYRKIFLTDKRIRRGVDFWNRNRDLLERIQADYGVPPEIVVAIVGVETFYGQYKGKAPVFDTLVTFAFDYPKRARFFTAELEAYLRLAKENGFDPRSLVGSYAGAMGMPQFISSSYRNYAVDYDADGQVDLFESLPDALGSVANYFRKHGWKPGQPVAHRLLAREGAARRFKTDLKPAYRWAQLQNAGFDSKDEIPAEAPVSLVRLKQPDGHEYWAGRDNFYVITRYNHSELYAMAVYQLSQAIRQARSRQLAQNEGGAQ
;
A
#
# COMPACT_ATOMS: atom_id res chain seq x y z
N ALA A 1 -3.55 22.09 -3.14
CA ALA A 1 -4.52 21.28 -2.38
C ALA A 1 -4.12 21.32 -0.93
N GLU A 2 -5.06 21.60 -0.03
CA GLU A 2 -4.85 21.54 1.41
C GLU A 2 -4.46 20.10 1.81
N LYS A 3 -3.49 19.95 2.72
CA LYS A 3 -3.05 18.64 3.18
C LYS A 3 -4.13 18.09 4.10
N LEU A 4 -4.80 17.01 3.69
CA LEU A 4 -5.85 16.38 4.49
C LEU A 4 -5.30 15.87 5.83
N GLU A 5 -6.06 16.07 6.90
CA GLU A 5 -5.81 15.46 8.19
C GLU A 5 -6.34 14.02 8.23
N TRP A 6 -5.85 13.20 9.16
CA TRP A 6 -6.16 11.76 9.19
C TRP A 6 -7.67 11.47 9.24
N HIS A 7 -8.43 12.20 10.05
CA HIS A 7 -9.88 12.02 10.18
C HIS A 7 -10.66 12.29 8.88
N GLN A 8 -10.12 13.10 7.97
CA GLN A 8 -10.67 13.35 6.64
C GLN A 8 -10.17 12.28 5.67
N TYR A 9 -8.86 12.04 5.65
CA TYR A 9 -8.20 11.11 4.73
C TYR A 9 -8.74 9.68 4.87
N ARG A 10 -8.90 9.19 6.11
CA ARG A 10 -9.36 7.81 6.36
C ARG A 10 -10.75 7.54 5.79
N LYS A 11 -11.64 8.54 5.74
CA LYS A 11 -13.02 8.39 5.24
C LYS A 11 -13.08 8.11 3.74
N ILE A 12 -12.03 8.43 3.00
CA ILE A 12 -11.94 8.17 1.54
C ILE A 12 -11.78 6.67 1.27
N PHE A 13 -11.05 5.96 2.14
CA PHE A 13 -10.66 4.57 1.92
C PHE A 13 -11.42 3.59 2.81
N LEU A 14 -11.61 3.90 4.09
CA LEU A 14 -12.25 3.03 5.07
C LEU A 14 -13.78 3.20 5.00
N THR A 15 -14.35 2.80 3.88
CA THR A 15 -15.80 2.77 3.66
C THR A 15 -16.32 1.34 3.63
N ASP A 16 -17.55 1.12 4.10
CA ASP A 16 -18.17 -0.21 4.05
C ASP A 16 -18.20 -0.78 2.64
N LYS A 17 -18.42 0.07 1.62
CA LYS A 17 -18.41 -0.33 0.22
C LYS A 17 -17.03 -0.87 -0.19
N ARG A 18 -15.93 -0.19 0.17
CA ARG A 18 -14.57 -0.65 -0.15
C ARG A 18 -14.23 -1.93 0.61
N ILE A 19 -14.61 -2.03 1.88
CA ILE A 19 -14.36 -3.22 2.71
C ILE A 19 -15.10 -4.44 2.15
N ARG A 20 -16.41 -4.34 1.89
CA ARG A 20 -17.20 -5.44 1.31
C ARG A 20 -16.62 -5.93 -0.01
N ARG A 21 -16.31 -5.01 -0.93
CA ARG A 21 -15.67 -5.38 -2.20
C ARG A 21 -14.29 -6.01 -2.03
N GLY A 22 -13.55 -5.62 -1.00
CA GLY A 22 -12.26 -6.23 -0.68
C GLY A 22 -12.43 -7.68 -0.21
N VAL A 23 -13.44 -7.95 0.60
CA VAL A 23 -13.81 -9.32 0.98
C VAL A 23 -14.21 -10.14 -0.25
N ASP A 24 -15.06 -9.59 -1.11
CA ASP A 24 -15.49 -10.27 -2.35
C ASP A 24 -14.32 -10.50 -3.32
N PHE A 25 -13.40 -9.54 -3.42
CA PHE A 25 -12.20 -9.66 -4.23
C PHE A 25 -11.25 -10.72 -3.68
N TRP A 26 -11.04 -10.76 -2.38
CA TRP A 26 -10.22 -11.79 -1.73
C TRP A 26 -10.84 -13.17 -1.94
N ASN A 27 -12.13 -13.34 -1.65
CA ASN A 27 -12.79 -14.64 -1.76
C ASN A 27 -12.74 -15.20 -3.20
N ARG A 28 -12.92 -14.36 -4.22
CA ARG A 28 -12.83 -14.78 -5.63
C ARG A 28 -11.42 -15.15 -6.08
N ASN A 29 -10.39 -14.61 -5.43
CA ASN A 29 -8.98 -14.81 -5.79
C ASN A 29 -8.22 -15.56 -4.69
N ARG A 30 -8.92 -16.35 -3.87
CA ARG A 30 -8.36 -16.97 -2.66
C ARG A 30 -7.11 -17.80 -2.98
N ASP A 31 -7.23 -18.75 -3.90
CA ASP A 31 -6.15 -19.68 -4.22
C ASP A 31 -4.94 -18.93 -4.80
N LEU A 32 -5.19 -17.95 -5.68
CA LEU A 32 -4.14 -17.09 -6.22
C LEU A 32 -3.40 -16.34 -5.12
N LEU A 33 -4.13 -15.69 -4.21
CA LEU A 33 -3.57 -14.92 -3.09
C LEU A 33 -2.82 -15.81 -2.09
N GLU A 34 -3.29 -17.03 -1.84
CA GLU A 34 -2.63 -17.99 -0.96
C GLU A 34 -1.29 -18.46 -1.56
N ARG A 35 -1.23 -18.72 -2.88
CA ARG A 35 0.04 -18.99 -3.58
C ARG A 35 0.99 -17.80 -3.51
N ILE A 36 0.50 -16.60 -3.79
CA ILE A 36 1.30 -15.36 -3.70
C ILE A 36 1.86 -15.18 -2.28
N GLN A 37 1.05 -15.44 -1.26
CA GLN A 37 1.53 -15.40 0.13
C GLN A 37 2.64 -16.43 0.37
N ALA A 38 2.50 -17.65 -0.14
CA ALA A 38 3.54 -18.68 0.01
C ALA A 38 4.85 -18.28 -0.67
N ASP A 39 4.78 -17.69 -1.87
CA ASP A 39 5.97 -17.36 -2.67
C ASP A 39 6.69 -16.08 -2.20
N TYR A 40 5.95 -15.12 -1.64
CA TYR A 40 6.47 -13.79 -1.30
C TYR A 40 6.43 -13.46 0.20
N GLY A 41 5.67 -14.20 1.00
CA GLY A 41 5.50 -13.96 2.44
C GLY A 41 4.69 -12.69 2.78
N VAL A 42 4.03 -12.09 1.79
CA VAL A 42 3.17 -10.90 1.97
C VAL A 42 1.72 -11.37 2.20
N PRO A 43 1.07 -10.98 3.32
CA PRO A 43 -0.29 -11.41 3.61
C PRO A 43 -1.30 -10.95 2.55
N PRO A 44 -2.29 -11.78 2.18
CA PRO A 44 -3.33 -11.42 1.23
C PRO A 44 -4.08 -10.16 1.59
N GLU A 45 -4.36 -9.90 2.88
CA GLU A 45 -5.02 -8.67 3.31
C GLU A 45 -4.26 -7.41 2.91
N ILE A 46 -2.92 -7.46 2.87
CA ILE A 46 -2.08 -6.34 2.47
C ILE A 46 -2.14 -6.14 0.96
N VAL A 47 -1.99 -7.22 0.19
CA VAL A 47 -2.07 -7.18 -1.28
C VAL A 47 -3.45 -6.67 -1.73
N VAL A 48 -4.53 -7.20 -1.15
CA VAL A 48 -5.91 -6.76 -1.42
C VAL A 48 -6.12 -5.30 -1.00
N ALA A 49 -5.57 -4.87 0.14
CA ALA A 49 -5.70 -3.48 0.56
C ALA A 49 -4.95 -2.51 -0.36
N ILE A 50 -3.79 -2.89 -0.91
CA ILE A 50 -3.06 -2.06 -1.88
C ILE A 50 -3.90 -1.84 -3.14
N VAL A 51 -4.33 -2.90 -3.84
CA VAL A 51 -5.16 -2.74 -5.05
C VAL A 51 -6.54 -2.14 -4.74
N GLY A 52 -7.01 -2.35 -3.51
CA GLY A 52 -8.19 -1.70 -2.97
C GLY A 52 -8.03 -0.19 -2.86
N VAL A 53 -6.92 0.31 -2.33
CA VAL A 53 -6.61 1.75 -2.22
C VAL A 53 -6.33 2.35 -3.59
N GLU A 54 -5.48 1.71 -4.39
CA GLU A 54 -4.97 2.24 -5.66
C GLU A 54 -6.06 2.39 -6.73
N THR A 55 -6.84 1.33 -6.96
CA THR A 55 -7.75 1.28 -8.13
C THR A 55 -9.15 0.82 -7.78
N PHE A 56 -9.46 0.66 -6.49
CA PHE A 56 -10.72 0.09 -6.03
C PHE A 56 -10.95 -1.29 -6.67
N TYR A 57 -9.92 -2.14 -6.56
CA TYR A 57 -9.91 -3.50 -7.10
C TYR A 57 -10.04 -3.54 -8.62
N GLY A 58 -9.32 -2.65 -9.31
CA GLY A 58 -9.29 -2.56 -10.78
C GLY A 58 -10.39 -1.72 -11.43
N GLN A 59 -11.36 -1.18 -10.68
CA GLN A 59 -12.44 -0.37 -11.26
C GLN A 59 -11.97 0.99 -11.80
N TYR A 60 -10.92 1.56 -11.21
CA TYR A 60 -10.41 2.88 -11.55
C TYR A 60 -8.89 2.82 -11.79
N LYS A 61 -8.46 2.35 -12.96
CA LYS A 61 -7.04 2.29 -13.36
C LYS A 61 -6.48 3.62 -13.90
N GLY A 62 -7.36 4.61 -14.09
CA GLY A 62 -7.06 5.90 -14.68
C GLY A 62 -7.55 6.02 -16.13
N LYS A 63 -7.44 7.22 -16.70
CA LYS A 63 -7.92 7.57 -18.05
C LYS A 63 -6.97 8.50 -18.80
N ALA A 64 -5.88 8.94 -18.15
CA ALA A 64 -4.95 9.87 -18.75
C ALA A 64 -3.99 9.10 -19.66
N PRO A 65 -3.70 9.56 -20.89
CA PRO A 65 -2.68 8.94 -21.73
C PRO A 65 -1.32 9.01 -21.02
N VAL A 66 -0.69 7.87 -20.77
CA VAL A 66 0.52 7.80 -19.93
C VAL A 66 1.67 8.53 -20.62
N PHE A 67 1.86 8.31 -21.92
CA PHE A 67 2.89 8.99 -22.70
C PHE A 67 2.76 10.51 -22.62
N ASP A 68 1.58 11.05 -22.93
CA ASP A 68 1.36 12.50 -22.92
C ASP A 68 1.55 13.08 -21.52
N THR A 69 1.05 12.39 -20.49
CA THR A 69 1.23 12.77 -19.09
C THR A 69 2.72 12.88 -18.71
N LEU A 70 3.51 11.87 -19.06
CA LEU A 70 4.94 11.84 -18.75
C LEU A 70 5.72 12.88 -19.56
N VAL A 71 5.38 13.09 -20.84
CA VAL A 71 5.95 14.14 -21.70
C VAL A 71 5.67 15.52 -21.10
N THR A 72 4.42 15.83 -20.78
CA THR A 72 4.04 17.11 -20.17
C THR A 72 4.80 17.34 -18.86
N PHE A 73 4.89 16.35 -17.96
CA PHE A 73 5.64 16.58 -16.72
C PHE A 73 7.17 16.61 -16.90
N ALA A 74 7.72 15.90 -17.88
CA ALA A 74 9.15 15.92 -18.16
C ALA A 74 9.60 17.29 -18.71
N PHE A 75 8.76 17.95 -19.52
CA PHE A 75 9.15 19.17 -20.23
C PHE A 75 8.49 20.45 -19.69
N ASP A 76 7.26 20.37 -19.18
CA ASP A 76 6.46 21.54 -18.78
C ASP A 76 6.25 21.65 -17.26
N TYR A 77 6.88 20.78 -16.46
CA TYR A 77 6.82 20.83 -15.00
C TYR A 77 8.21 20.87 -14.33
N PRO A 78 8.88 22.05 -14.32
CA PRO A 78 10.27 22.20 -13.89
C PRO A 78 10.57 21.64 -12.49
N LYS A 79 9.60 21.70 -11.56
CA LYS A 79 9.79 21.24 -10.17
C LYS A 79 10.15 19.75 -10.07
N ARG A 80 9.71 18.91 -11.00
CA ARG A 80 9.99 17.46 -11.01
C ARG A 80 10.44 16.93 -12.37
N ALA A 81 10.80 17.81 -13.31
CA ALA A 81 11.20 17.46 -14.67
C ALA A 81 12.18 16.27 -14.70
N ARG A 82 13.29 16.33 -13.94
CA ARG A 82 14.28 15.24 -13.88
C ARG A 82 13.70 13.87 -13.48
N PHE A 83 12.76 13.84 -12.52
CA PHE A 83 12.09 12.60 -12.14
C PHE A 83 11.22 12.07 -13.27
N PHE A 84 10.40 12.93 -13.87
CA PHE A 84 9.49 12.52 -14.95
C PHE A 84 10.21 12.21 -16.25
N THR A 85 11.37 12.82 -16.53
CA THR A 85 12.25 12.42 -17.63
C THR A 85 12.74 10.99 -17.45
N ALA A 86 13.11 10.60 -16.22
CA ALA A 86 13.53 9.23 -15.93
C ALA A 86 12.36 8.23 -16.06
N GLU A 87 11.16 8.61 -15.62
CA GLU A 87 9.95 7.80 -15.79
C GLU A 87 9.51 7.70 -17.26
N LEU A 88 9.68 8.76 -18.06
CA LEU A 88 9.45 8.74 -19.50
C LEU A 88 10.44 7.82 -20.22
N GLU A 89 11.72 7.87 -19.85
CA GLU A 89 12.73 6.94 -20.39
C GLU A 89 12.36 5.49 -20.03
N ALA A 90 12.04 5.23 -18.76
CA ALA A 90 11.60 3.92 -18.31
C ALA A 90 10.34 3.47 -19.07
N TYR A 91 9.37 4.36 -19.32
CA TYR A 91 8.16 4.05 -20.06
C TYR A 91 8.45 3.64 -21.51
N LEU A 92 9.31 4.39 -22.21
CA LEU A 92 9.68 4.07 -23.58
C LEU A 92 10.44 2.73 -23.69
N ARG A 93 11.29 2.43 -22.70
CA ARG A 93 11.94 1.12 -22.58
C ARG A 93 10.92 0.02 -22.35
N LEU A 94 9.97 0.22 -21.45
CA LEU A 94 8.89 -0.72 -21.17
C LEU A 94 8.07 -1.02 -22.42
N ALA A 95 7.69 0.01 -23.18
CA ALA A 95 6.95 -0.15 -24.43
C ALA A 95 7.72 -0.96 -25.47
N LYS A 96 9.03 -0.71 -25.59
CA LYS A 96 9.91 -1.49 -26.46
C LYS A 96 10.03 -2.96 -26.00
N GLU A 97 10.21 -3.18 -24.70
CA GLU A 97 10.38 -4.50 -24.09
C GLU A 97 9.13 -5.38 -24.28
N ASN A 98 7.93 -4.79 -24.22
CA ASN A 98 6.65 -5.51 -24.32
C ASN A 98 5.99 -5.37 -25.70
N GLY A 99 6.62 -4.68 -26.65
CA GLY A 99 6.13 -4.56 -28.03
C GLY A 99 4.81 -3.80 -28.22
N PHE A 100 4.38 -2.98 -27.25
CA PHE A 100 3.15 -2.18 -27.37
C PHE A 100 3.42 -0.76 -27.88
N ASP A 101 2.42 -0.15 -28.53
CA ASP A 101 2.47 1.27 -28.91
C ASP A 101 2.56 2.17 -27.66
N PRO A 102 3.63 2.97 -27.48
CA PRO A 102 3.76 3.88 -26.34
C PRO A 102 2.55 4.80 -26.13
N ARG A 103 1.73 5.08 -27.14
CA ARG A 103 0.53 5.93 -27.00
C ARG A 103 -0.75 5.19 -26.62
N SER A 104 -0.73 3.86 -26.51
CA SER A 104 -1.94 3.06 -26.26
C SER A 104 -2.35 2.98 -24.78
N LEU A 105 -1.40 3.16 -23.84
CA LEU A 105 -1.67 2.96 -22.42
C LEU A 105 -2.27 4.19 -21.75
N VAL A 106 -3.24 3.94 -20.87
CA VAL A 106 -3.85 4.91 -19.98
C VAL A 106 -3.49 4.63 -18.52
N GLY A 107 -3.47 5.67 -17.70
CA GLY A 107 -3.12 5.59 -16.29
C GLY A 107 -3.62 6.76 -15.48
N SER A 108 -3.07 6.92 -14.28
CA SER A 108 -3.33 8.08 -13.44
C SER A 108 -2.88 9.38 -14.09
N TYR A 109 -3.33 10.49 -13.51
CA TYR A 109 -2.88 11.83 -13.87
C TYR A 109 -1.36 12.05 -13.73
N ALA A 110 -0.61 11.12 -13.10
CA ALA A 110 0.83 11.19 -12.89
C ALA A 110 1.61 10.05 -13.59
N GLY A 111 0.95 9.28 -14.47
CA GLY A 111 1.59 8.22 -15.26
C GLY A 111 1.73 6.87 -14.55
N ALA A 112 1.15 6.70 -13.36
CA ALA A 112 1.03 5.38 -12.74
C ALA A 112 0.03 4.48 -13.49
N MET A 113 0.34 3.19 -13.60
CA MET A 113 -0.28 2.25 -14.55
C MET A 113 -0.88 1.02 -13.88
N GLY A 114 -1.91 0.47 -14.52
CA GLY A 114 -2.51 -0.82 -14.17
C GLY A 114 -3.26 -0.85 -12.84
N MET A 115 -3.66 -2.05 -12.43
CA MET A 115 -4.27 -2.30 -11.13
C MET A 115 -3.38 -1.90 -9.93
N PRO A 116 -2.05 -2.08 -9.95
CA PRO A 116 -1.19 -1.72 -8.81
C PRO A 116 -0.75 -0.25 -8.81
N GLN A 117 -1.09 0.54 -9.83
CA GLN A 117 -0.62 1.93 -10.01
C GLN A 117 0.91 2.05 -9.91
N PHE A 118 1.63 1.16 -10.61
CA PHE A 118 3.08 1.28 -10.71
C PHE A 118 3.46 2.42 -11.65
N ILE A 119 4.40 3.27 -11.22
CA ILE A 119 5.15 4.13 -12.13
C ILE A 119 6.03 3.26 -13.05
N SER A 120 6.46 3.80 -14.18
CA SER A 120 7.21 3.08 -15.22
C SER A 120 8.47 2.39 -14.70
N SER A 121 9.23 3.06 -13.84
CA SER A 121 10.41 2.44 -13.22
C SER A 121 10.05 1.31 -12.27
N SER A 122 8.96 1.42 -11.50
CA SER A 122 8.47 0.33 -10.65
C SER A 122 7.98 -0.85 -11.47
N TYR A 123 7.28 -0.61 -12.59
CA TYR A 123 6.89 -1.66 -13.52
C TYR A 123 8.13 -2.45 -13.94
N ARG A 124 9.11 -1.79 -14.54
CA ARG A 124 10.31 -2.47 -15.06
C ARG A 124 11.12 -3.23 -14.02
N ASN A 125 11.12 -2.77 -12.76
CA ASN A 125 11.97 -3.35 -11.72
C ASN A 125 11.28 -4.40 -10.85
N TYR A 126 9.95 -4.37 -10.75
CA TYR A 126 9.21 -5.18 -9.76
C TYR A 126 8.05 -5.96 -10.34
N ALA A 127 7.60 -5.65 -11.56
CA ALA A 127 6.56 -6.43 -12.19
C ALA A 127 7.07 -7.84 -12.53
N VAL A 128 6.18 -8.83 -12.41
CA VAL A 128 6.48 -10.24 -12.64
C VAL A 128 5.38 -10.85 -13.49
N ASP A 129 5.79 -11.68 -14.43
CA ASP A 129 4.94 -12.65 -15.13
C ASP A 129 4.68 -13.78 -14.14
N TYR A 130 3.51 -13.73 -13.47
CA TYR A 130 3.18 -14.62 -12.37
C TYR A 130 2.36 -15.84 -12.82
N ASP A 131 1.62 -15.72 -13.92
CA ASP A 131 0.93 -16.87 -14.54
C ASP A 131 1.80 -17.61 -15.58
N ALA A 132 3.00 -17.10 -15.87
CA ALA A 132 4.02 -17.70 -16.74
C ALA A 132 3.57 -17.82 -18.20
N ASP A 133 2.78 -16.85 -18.68
CA ASP A 133 2.32 -16.80 -20.07
C ASP A 133 3.33 -16.17 -21.04
N GLY A 134 4.45 -15.66 -20.51
CA GLY A 134 5.54 -15.03 -21.25
C GLY A 134 5.40 -13.51 -21.39
N GLN A 135 4.35 -12.91 -20.83
CA GLN A 135 4.11 -11.47 -20.81
C GLN A 135 3.91 -10.98 -19.37
N VAL A 136 4.16 -9.70 -19.15
CA VAL A 136 3.79 -9.05 -17.90
C VAL A 136 2.65 -8.09 -18.20
N ASP A 137 1.47 -8.32 -17.65
CA ASP A 137 0.29 -7.48 -17.82
C ASP A 137 -0.31 -7.02 -16.49
N LEU A 138 0.10 -5.84 -16.02
CA LEU A 138 -0.47 -5.22 -14.83
C LEU A 138 -1.88 -4.63 -15.02
N PHE A 139 -2.43 -4.67 -16.24
CA PHE A 139 -3.74 -4.14 -16.55
C PHE A 139 -4.80 -5.22 -16.40
N GLU A 140 -4.74 -6.30 -17.18
CA GLU A 140 -5.80 -7.31 -17.24
C GLU A 140 -5.42 -8.65 -16.59
N SER A 141 -4.13 -8.98 -16.45
CA SER A 141 -3.69 -10.15 -15.67
C SER A 141 -3.74 -9.87 -14.15
N LEU A 142 -4.70 -10.51 -13.49
CA LEU A 142 -4.78 -10.55 -12.03
C LEU A 142 -3.57 -11.24 -11.38
N PRO A 143 -3.12 -12.42 -11.86
CA PRO A 143 -1.88 -13.03 -11.42
C PRO A 143 -0.69 -12.05 -11.39
N ASP A 144 -0.44 -11.36 -12.50
CA ASP A 144 0.70 -10.45 -12.62
C ASP A 144 0.54 -9.23 -11.72
N ALA A 145 -0.64 -8.61 -11.72
CA ALA A 145 -0.90 -7.45 -10.88
C ALA A 145 -0.66 -7.76 -9.39
N LEU A 146 -1.23 -8.86 -8.88
CA LEU A 146 -1.13 -9.21 -7.47
C LEU A 146 0.25 -9.77 -7.11
N GLY A 147 0.85 -10.59 -7.98
CA GLY A 147 2.21 -11.09 -7.82
C GLY A 147 3.23 -9.96 -7.81
N SER A 148 3.04 -8.94 -8.65
CA SER A 148 3.90 -7.75 -8.72
C SER A 148 3.82 -6.88 -7.46
N VAL A 149 2.62 -6.71 -6.88
CA VAL A 149 2.47 -6.05 -5.57
C VAL A 149 3.27 -6.80 -4.51
N ALA A 150 3.13 -8.12 -4.44
CA ALA A 150 3.83 -8.91 -3.45
C ALA A 150 5.36 -8.93 -3.66
N ASN A 151 5.82 -9.02 -4.92
CA ASN A 151 7.23 -8.91 -5.27
C ASN A 151 7.81 -7.55 -4.89
N TYR A 152 7.08 -6.46 -5.14
CA TYR A 152 7.48 -5.11 -4.72
C TYR A 152 7.72 -5.06 -3.21
N PHE A 153 6.76 -5.55 -2.42
CA PHE A 153 6.89 -5.57 -0.97
C PHE A 153 8.08 -6.41 -0.50
N ARG A 154 8.27 -7.61 -1.08
CA ARG A 154 9.43 -8.47 -0.79
C ARG A 154 10.75 -7.77 -1.10
N LYS A 155 10.88 -7.15 -2.27
CA LYS A 155 12.09 -6.43 -2.70
C LYS A 155 12.38 -5.19 -1.86
N HIS A 156 11.35 -4.58 -1.26
CA HIS A 156 11.49 -3.46 -0.33
C HIS A 156 11.72 -3.86 1.12
N GLY A 157 11.89 -5.17 1.41
CA GLY A 157 12.29 -5.66 2.73
C GLY A 157 11.12 -6.00 3.65
N TRP A 158 9.96 -6.38 3.10
CA TRP A 158 8.88 -6.96 3.89
C TRP A 158 9.40 -8.15 4.71
N LYS A 159 9.07 -8.18 6.00
CA LYS A 159 9.44 -9.24 6.94
C LYS A 159 8.20 -10.11 7.23
N PRO A 160 8.10 -11.33 6.67
CA PRO A 160 6.96 -12.20 6.90
C PRO A 160 6.73 -12.47 8.39
N GLY A 161 5.46 -12.52 8.81
CA GLY A 161 5.06 -12.76 10.20
C GLY A 161 5.32 -11.61 11.17
N GLN A 162 6.02 -10.54 10.78
CA GLN A 162 6.26 -9.39 11.65
C GLN A 162 5.06 -8.41 11.64
N PRO A 163 4.71 -7.81 12.79
CA PRO A 163 3.64 -6.81 12.85
C PRO A 163 3.92 -5.59 11.95
N VAL A 164 2.87 -4.98 11.42
CA VAL A 164 2.97 -3.73 10.65
C VAL A 164 3.07 -2.53 11.59
N ALA A 165 2.08 -2.35 12.46
CA ALA A 165 2.04 -1.26 13.43
C ALA A 165 1.19 -1.65 14.65
N HIS A 166 1.52 -1.06 15.79
CA HIS A 166 0.82 -1.28 17.06
C HIS A 166 0.10 -0.02 17.49
N ARG A 167 -1.15 -0.14 17.93
CA ARG A 167 -1.90 1.01 18.45
C ARG A 167 -1.34 1.41 19.81
N LEU A 168 -1.16 2.71 20.01
CA LEU A 168 -0.65 3.25 21.27
C LEU A 168 -1.73 4.03 22.03
N LEU A 169 -1.68 3.89 23.35
CA LEU A 169 -2.18 4.86 24.31
C LEU A 169 -1.04 5.81 24.67
N ALA A 170 -1.35 7.08 24.92
CA ALA A 170 -0.35 8.08 25.24
C ALA A 170 -0.80 8.90 26.45
N ARG A 171 0.05 8.98 27.48
CA ARG A 171 -0.13 9.95 28.57
C ARG A 171 0.01 11.37 28.05
N GLU A 172 -0.56 12.34 28.77
CA GLU A 172 -0.46 13.75 28.40
C GLU A 172 1.01 14.17 28.25
N GLY A 173 1.31 14.85 27.14
CA GLY A 173 2.67 15.33 26.86
C GLY A 173 3.68 14.27 26.38
N ALA A 174 3.36 12.97 26.39
CA ALA A 174 4.28 11.88 26.02
C ALA A 174 4.96 12.10 24.66
N ALA A 175 4.18 12.58 23.68
CA ALA A 175 4.64 12.80 22.30
C ALA A 175 5.50 14.07 22.10
N ARG A 176 5.55 15.01 23.06
CA ARG A 176 6.16 16.35 22.84
C ARG A 176 7.64 16.30 22.47
N ARG A 177 8.36 15.28 22.96
CA ARG A 177 9.81 15.11 22.75
C ARG A 177 10.19 14.22 21.57
N PHE A 178 9.22 13.66 20.85
CA PHE A 178 9.48 12.75 19.73
C PHE A 178 9.14 13.42 18.41
N LYS A 179 10.02 13.21 17.43
CA LYS A 179 9.75 13.57 16.04
C LYS A 179 9.00 12.42 15.38
N THR A 180 8.16 12.76 14.42
CA THR A 180 7.44 11.79 13.58
C THR A 180 8.22 11.64 12.28
N ASP A 181 8.59 10.41 11.95
CA ASP A 181 9.24 10.05 10.70
C ASP A 181 8.76 8.66 10.27
N LEU A 182 8.84 8.35 8.97
CA LEU A 182 8.37 7.08 8.41
C LEU A 182 9.30 5.92 8.79
N LYS A 183 10.61 6.16 8.79
CA LYS A 183 11.60 5.14 9.11
C LYS A 183 11.67 4.94 10.63
N PRO A 184 11.68 3.68 11.12
CA PRO A 184 11.93 3.41 12.53
C PRO A 184 13.26 4.02 13.00
N ALA A 185 13.17 4.87 14.02
CA ALA A 185 14.31 5.63 14.56
C ALA A 185 14.43 5.51 16.08
N TYR A 186 13.44 4.88 16.73
CA TYR A 186 13.41 4.68 18.16
C TYR A 186 13.33 3.19 18.49
N ARG A 187 13.67 2.84 19.72
CA ARG A 187 13.33 1.56 20.34
C ARG A 187 12.02 1.69 21.08
N TRP A 188 11.23 0.62 21.12
CA TRP A 188 9.96 0.62 21.85
C TRP A 188 10.12 1.07 23.31
N ALA A 189 11.15 0.59 24.01
CA ALA A 189 11.44 0.99 25.39
C ALA A 189 11.55 2.51 25.58
N GLN A 190 12.04 3.25 24.57
CA GLN A 190 12.15 4.71 24.65
C GLN A 190 10.78 5.38 24.63
N LEU A 191 9.85 4.89 23.80
CA LEU A 191 8.46 5.37 23.78
C LEU A 191 7.74 4.94 25.06
N GLN A 192 7.93 3.70 25.51
CA GLN A 192 7.30 3.18 26.72
C GLN A 192 7.70 3.99 27.96
N ASN A 193 9.01 4.25 28.14
CA ASN A 193 9.54 5.12 29.20
C ASN A 193 9.05 6.57 29.09
N ALA A 194 8.47 6.95 27.95
CA ALA A 194 7.84 8.23 27.76
C ALA A 194 6.35 8.31 28.02
N GLY A 195 5.76 7.21 28.51
CA GLY A 195 4.34 7.17 28.81
C GLY A 195 3.47 6.81 27.60
N PHE A 196 4.06 6.21 26.57
CA PHE A 196 3.29 5.43 25.60
C PHE A 196 3.06 4.02 26.15
N ASP A 197 1.94 3.43 25.78
CA ASP A 197 1.59 2.06 26.13
C ASP A 197 0.89 1.38 24.95
N SER A 198 0.94 0.05 24.88
CA SER A 198 0.26 -0.73 23.84
C SER A 198 -0.46 -1.93 24.46
N LYS A 199 -1.59 -2.30 23.85
CA LYS A 199 -2.29 -3.53 24.23
C LYS A 199 -1.56 -4.78 23.76
N ASP A 200 -0.82 -4.64 22.67
CA ASP A 200 -0.03 -5.71 22.09
C ASP A 200 1.37 -5.72 22.73
N GLU A 201 1.93 -6.91 22.93
CA GLU A 201 3.32 -7.01 23.40
C GLU A 201 4.29 -6.55 22.30
N ILE A 202 5.15 -5.60 22.65
CA ILE A 202 6.21 -5.11 21.78
C ILE A 202 7.54 -5.35 22.51
N PRO A 203 8.49 -6.09 21.91
CA PRO A 203 9.80 -6.27 22.53
C PRO A 203 10.48 -4.93 22.77
N ALA A 204 11.08 -4.74 23.96
CA ALA A 204 11.71 -3.48 24.38
C ALA A 204 12.68 -2.90 23.34
N GLU A 205 13.48 -3.77 22.73
CA GLU A 205 14.51 -3.41 21.75
C GLU A 205 13.99 -3.27 20.31
N ALA A 206 12.71 -3.55 20.06
CA ALA A 206 12.13 -3.51 18.73
C ALA A 206 12.23 -2.10 18.13
N PRO A 207 12.70 -1.97 16.87
CA PRO A 207 12.72 -0.68 16.18
C PRO A 207 11.29 -0.25 15.85
N VAL A 208 10.97 1.00 16.18
CA VAL A 208 9.68 1.64 15.94
C VAL A 208 9.85 3.08 15.44
N SER A 209 8.89 3.53 14.64
CA SER A 209 8.61 4.95 14.42
C SER A 209 7.41 5.39 15.24
N LEU A 210 7.35 6.66 15.63
CA LEU A 210 6.12 7.25 16.18
C LEU A 210 5.30 7.85 15.03
N VAL A 211 4.16 7.23 14.76
CA VAL A 211 3.17 7.75 13.82
C VAL A 211 2.13 8.55 14.60
N ARG A 212 1.88 9.80 14.19
CA ARG A 212 0.95 10.71 14.86
C ARG A 212 -0.11 11.19 13.87
N LEU A 213 -1.35 10.77 14.10
CA LEU A 213 -2.46 10.99 13.18
C LEU A 213 -3.47 11.96 13.78
N LYS A 214 -3.69 13.10 13.13
CA LYS A 214 -4.59 14.15 13.63
C LYS A 214 -6.06 13.74 13.54
N GLN A 215 -6.71 13.73 14.70
CA GLN A 215 -8.16 13.56 14.87
C GLN A 215 -8.80 14.91 15.23
N PRO A 216 -10.14 15.04 15.21
CA PRO A 216 -10.82 16.26 15.65
C PRO A 216 -10.43 16.63 17.09
N ASP A 217 -10.47 15.64 18.00
CA ASP A 217 -10.29 15.85 19.44
C ASP A 217 -8.87 15.52 19.93
N GLY A 218 -7.88 15.51 19.04
CA GLY A 218 -6.49 15.26 19.42
C GLY A 218 -5.72 14.45 18.39
N HIS A 219 -4.99 13.44 18.87
CA HIS A 219 -4.16 12.59 18.03
C HIS A 219 -4.33 11.12 18.37
N GLU A 220 -4.24 10.33 17.32
CA GLU A 220 -4.12 8.89 17.34
C GLU A 220 -2.64 8.53 17.13
N TYR A 221 -2.08 7.69 18.00
CA TYR A 221 -0.67 7.33 18.00
C TYR A 221 -0.47 5.85 17.67
N TRP A 222 0.55 5.56 16.88
CA TRP A 222 0.96 4.19 16.55
C TRP A 222 2.47 4.04 16.62
N ALA A 223 2.92 2.84 17.00
CA ALA A 223 4.30 2.41 16.78
C ALA A 223 4.38 1.71 15.42
N GLY A 224 4.89 2.41 14.41
CA GLY A 224 5.15 1.83 13.09
C GLY A 224 6.37 0.91 13.13
N ARG A 225 6.25 -0.32 12.61
CA ARG A 225 7.37 -1.28 12.50
C ARG A 225 7.97 -1.23 11.10
N ASP A 226 8.99 -2.06 10.85
CA ASP A 226 9.64 -2.17 9.54
C ASP A 226 8.63 -2.38 8.41
N ASN A 227 7.63 -3.24 8.61
CA ASN A 227 6.58 -3.50 7.61
C ASN A 227 5.68 -2.28 7.35
N PHE A 228 5.46 -1.39 8.33
CA PHE A 228 4.80 -0.11 8.07
C PHE A 228 5.65 0.77 7.15
N TYR A 229 6.97 0.83 7.41
CA TYR A 229 7.89 1.56 6.54
C TYR A 229 7.91 0.98 5.11
N VAL A 230 7.83 -0.34 4.95
CA VAL A 230 7.71 -0.99 3.63
C VAL A 230 6.48 -0.51 2.87
N ILE A 231 5.31 -0.38 3.53
CA ILE A 231 4.11 0.18 2.87
C ILE A 231 4.36 1.62 2.41
N THR A 232 5.10 2.42 3.19
CA THR A 232 5.45 3.80 2.79
C THR A 232 6.40 3.87 1.60
N ARG A 233 7.05 2.76 1.21
CA ARG A 233 7.86 2.72 -0.02
C ARG A 233 6.97 2.79 -1.25
N TYR A 234 5.78 2.19 -1.18
CA TYR A 234 4.78 2.20 -2.24
C TYR A 234 4.25 3.62 -2.50
N ASN A 235 3.97 4.37 -1.43
CA ASN A 235 3.68 5.79 -1.46
C ASN A 235 4.21 6.45 -0.18
N HIS A 236 5.05 7.48 -0.34
CA HIS A 236 5.81 8.14 0.74
C HIS A 236 4.92 9.02 1.64
N SER A 237 3.98 8.38 2.36
CA SER A 237 2.98 9.04 3.21
C SER A 237 2.55 8.13 4.35
N GLU A 238 2.59 8.64 5.58
CA GLU A 238 2.07 7.94 6.77
C GLU A 238 0.56 7.74 6.72
N LEU A 239 -0.18 8.70 6.14
CA LEU A 239 -1.64 8.62 5.99
C LEU A 239 -2.01 7.49 5.02
N TYR A 240 -1.26 7.39 3.91
CA TYR A 240 -1.43 6.30 2.95
C TYR A 240 -1.16 4.95 3.60
N ALA A 241 0.01 4.81 4.25
CA ALA A 241 0.40 3.54 4.86
C ALA A 241 -0.57 3.11 5.96
N MET A 242 -1.08 4.06 6.75
CA MET A 242 -2.12 3.75 7.75
C MET A 242 -3.46 3.42 7.09
N ALA A 243 -3.86 4.07 5.99
CA ALA A 243 -5.09 3.73 5.28
C ALA A 243 -5.04 2.32 4.70
N VAL A 244 -3.92 1.93 4.06
CA VAL A 244 -3.68 0.56 3.59
C VAL A 244 -3.74 -0.42 4.76
N TYR A 245 -3.00 -0.14 5.84
CA TYR A 245 -2.96 -1.04 6.99
C TYR A 245 -4.35 -1.21 7.63
N GLN A 246 -5.05 -0.13 7.96
CA GLN A 246 -6.39 -0.23 8.57
C GLN A 246 -7.41 -0.86 7.63
N LEU A 247 -7.34 -0.59 6.31
CA LEU A 247 -8.19 -1.27 5.33
C LEU A 247 -7.92 -2.78 5.31
N SER A 248 -6.65 -3.22 5.33
CA SER A 248 -6.28 -4.64 5.39
C SER A 248 -6.89 -5.33 6.60
N GLN A 249 -6.83 -4.69 7.77
CA GLN A 249 -7.39 -5.22 9.01
C GLN A 249 -8.92 -5.29 8.94
N ALA A 250 -9.57 -4.25 8.43
CA ALA A 250 -11.03 -4.22 8.29
C ALA A 250 -11.54 -5.30 7.33
N ILE A 251 -10.86 -5.51 6.20
CA ILE A 251 -11.19 -6.58 5.24
C ILE A 251 -11.01 -7.95 5.89
N ARG A 252 -9.87 -8.20 6.55
CA ARG A 252 -9.59 -9.47 7.24
C ARG A 252 -10.64 -9.80 8.29
N GLN A 253 -10.99 -8.82 9.13
CA GLN A 253 -12.01 -8.97 10.17
C GLN A 253 -13.40 -9.23 9.57
N ALA A 254 -13.78 -8.49 8.53
CA ALA A 254 -15.06 -8.68 7.85
C ALA A 254 -15.15 -10.07 7.20
N ARG A 255 -14.09 -10.52 6.52
CA ARG A 255 -14.01 -11.86 5.94
C ARG A 255 -14.10 -12.96 7.01
N SER A 256 -13.40 -12.80 8.13
CA SER A 256 -13.44 -13.76 9.24
C SER A 256 -14.85 -13.90 9.83
N ARG A 257 -15.56 -12.77 10.02
CA ARG A 257 -16.96 -12.79 10.46
C ARG A 257 -17.89 -13.47 9.46
N GLN A 258 -17.70 -13.22 8.16
CA GLN A 258 -18.48 -13.86 7.10
C GLN A 258 -18.30 -15.38 7.11
N LEU A 259 -17.06 -15.87 7.25
CA LEU A 259 -16.78 -17.30 7.32
C LEU A 259 -17.42 -17.96 8.55
N ALA A 260 -17.28 -17.34 9.73
CA ALA A 260 -17.88 -17.86 10.96
C ALA A 260 -19.43 -17.91 10.90
N GLN A 261 -20.07 -16.94 10.22
CA GLN A 261 -21.51 -16.94 10.00
C GLN A 261 -21.97 -18.07 9.06
N ASN A 262 -21.19 -18.34 8.02
CA ASN A 262 -21.50 -19.44 7.09
C ASN A 262 -21.37 -20.81 7.75
N GLU A 263 -20.41 -20.99 8.67
CA GLU A 263 -20.21 -22.22 9.42
C GLU A 263 -21.29 -22.43 10.50
N GLY A 264 -21.69 -21.36 11.20
CA GLY A 264 -22.73 -21.42 12.24
C GLY A 264 -24.17 -21.53 11.72
N GLY A 265 -24.43 -21.16 10.46
CA GLY A 265 -25.75 -21.30 9.82
C GLY A 265 -25.96 -22.64 9.09
N ALA A 266 -24.94 -23.50 9.05
CA ALA A 266 -24.99 -24.84 8.45
C ALA A 266 -25.21 -25.97 9.49
N GLN A 267 -25.44 -25.61 10.76
CA GLN A 267 -25.84 -26.49 11.87
C GLN A 267 -27.31 -26.28 12.21
#